data_AF-A0A949DFD0-F1
#
_entry.id   AF-A0A949DFD0-F1
#
_cell.length_a   1.000
_cell.length_b   1.000
_cell.length_c   1.000
_cell.angle_alpha   90.00
_cell.angle_beta   90.00
_cell.angle_gamma   90.00
#
_symmetry.space_group_name_H-M   'P 1'
#
loop_
_entity.id
_entity.type
_entity.pdbx_description
1 polymer ?
#
loop_
_entity_poly.entity_id
_entity_poly.type
_entity_poly.pdbx_seq_one_letter_code
_entity_poly.pdbx_strand_id
1 'polypeptide(L)'
;FTGQKTKKDKYFQYVEQIREIRKRMLAKMIPQNEGETWCISKHLLAATMRLIEVGTKYQTMKKPQKAKEVFDDAYALYNLFFAIRLKLVDLGDLKNKKEKAWSEDDIVSKLVDCCRE
;
A
#
# COMPACT_ATOMS: atom_id res chain seq x y z
N PHE A 1 7.94 -10.36 -16.07
CA PHE A 1 8.26 -11.78 -15.78
C PHE A 1 7.66 -12.75 -16.80
N THR A 2 6.34 -12.76 -17.03
CA THR A 2 5.70 -13.71 -17.96
C THR A 2 6.26 -13.64 -19.39
N GLY A 3 6.45 -12.43 -19.96
CA GLY A 3 7.09 -12.28 -21.27
C GLY A 3 8.49 -12.88 -21.34
N GLN A 4 9.30 -12.68 -20.29
CA GLN A 4 10.64 -13.28 -20.18
C GLN A 4 10.61 -14.80 -20.02
N LYS A 5 9.67 -15.33 -19.22
CA LYS A 5 9.50 -16.77 -19.00
C LYS A 5 9.01 -17.50 -20.25
N THR A 6 8.14 -16.86 -21.02
CA THR A 6 7.49 -17.47 -22.19
C THR A 6 8.16 -17.11 -23.52
N LYS A 7 9.11 -16.16 -23.52
CA LYS A 7 9.74 -15.59 -24.72
C LYS A 7 8.73 -15.04 -25.73
N LYS A 8 7.58 -14.54 -25.23
CA LYS A 8 6.49 -13.98 -26.05
C LYS A 8 6.37 -12.49 -25.79
N ASP A 9 6.72 -11.67 -26.78
CA ASP A 9 6.79 -10.21 -26.63
C ASP A 9 5.42 -9.55 -26.41
N LYS A 10 4.34 -10.19 -26.84
CA LYS A 10 2.96 -9.72 -26.61
C LYS A 10 2.66 -9.40 -25.14
N TYR A 11 3.33 -10.08 -24.19
CA TYR A 11 3.12 -9.82 -22.77
C TYR A 11 3.72 -8.48 -22.31
N PHE A 12 4.68 -7.90 -23.03
CA PHE A 12 5.20 -6.57 -22.73
C PHE A 12 4.24 -5.46 -23.17
N GLN A 13 3.44 -5.70 -24.22
CA GLN A 13 2.45 -4.73 -24.70
C GLN A 13 1.35 -4.46 -23.67
N TYR A 14 1.02 -5.44 -22.82
CA TYR A 14 0.05 -5.25 -21.74
C TYR A 14 0.56 -4.37 -20.60
N VAL A 15 1.88 -4.18 -20.46
CA VAL A 15 2.46 -3.38 -19.37
C VAL A 15 1.98 -1.94 -19.44
N GLU A 16 1.86 -1.39 -20.64
CA GLU A 16 1.39 -0.02 -20.84
C GLU A 16 -0.09 0.14 -20.45
N GLN A 17 -0.94 -0.79 -20.89
CA GLN A 17 -2.36 -0.79 -20.51
C GLN A 17 -2.55 -0.90 -18.98
N ILE A 18 -1.77 -1.77 -18.32
CA ILE A 18 -1.77 -1.90 -16.86
C ILE A 18 -1.32 -0.59 -16.21
N ARG A 19 -0.29 0.07 -16.75
CA ARG A 19 0.20 1.36 -16.25
C ARG A 19 -0.86 2.44 -16.36
N GLU A 20 -1.56 2.55 -17.48
CA GLU A 20 -2.64 3.54 -17.67
C GLU A 20 -3.81 3.31 -16.73
N ILE A 21 -4.25 2.06 -16.57
CA ILE A 21 -5.32 1.73 -15.62
C ILE A 21 -4.90 2.13 -14.19
N ARG A 22 -3.67 1.78 -13.78
CA ARG A 22 -3.15 2.13 -12.44
C ARG A 22 -3.09 3.64 -12.23
N LYS A 23 -2.60 4.41 -13.20
CA LYS A 23 -2.56 5.87 -13.12
C LYS A 23 -3.96 6.47 -12.96
N ARG A 24 -4.91 6.05 -13.81
CA ARG A 24 -6.29 6.53 -13.79
C ARG A 24 -6.99 6.21 -12.47
N MET A 25 -6.79 5.01 -11.91
CA MET A 25 -7.38 4.66 -10.62
C MET A 25 -6.72 5.41 -9.46
N LEU A 26 -5.40 5.57 -9.47
CA LEU A 26 -4.68 6.30 -8.43
C LEU A 26 -5.06 7.79 -8.42
N ALA A 27 -5.24 8.41 -9.58
CA ALA A 27 -5.70 9.80 -9.70
C ALA A 27 -7.08 10.02 -9.06
N LYS A 28 -7.99 9.03 -9.14
CA LYS A 28 -9.30 9.10 -8.46
C LYS A 28 -9.16 9.05 -6.94
N MET A 29 -8.14 8.38 -6.43
CA MET A 29 -7.90 8.25 -4.99
C MET A 29 -7.13 9.44 -4.43
N ILE A 30 -6.22 10.02 -5.23
CA ILE A 30 -5.30 11.10 -4.83
C ILE A 30 -5.37 12.19 -5.92
N PRO A 31 -6.38 13.07 -5.86
CA PRO A 31 -6.58 14.10 -6.88
C PRO A 31 -5.61 15.29 -6.75
N GLN A 32 -5.00 15.46 -5.58
CA GLN A 32 -4.01 16.50 -5.27
C GLN A 32 -2.78 15.80 -4.68
N ASN A 33 -1.66 15.86 -5.38
CA ASN A 33 -0.48 15.07 -5.05
C ASN A 33 0.79 15.91 -5.20
N GLU A 34 1.39 16.26 -4.07
CA GLU A 34 2.80 16.64 -4.00
C GLU A 34 3.64 15.42 -4.41
N GLY A 35 4.55 15.57 -5.36
CA GLY A 35 5.10 14.46 -6.17
C GLY A 35 5.50 13.17 -5.41
N GLU A 36 6.05 13.28 -4.20
CA GLU A 36 6.44 12.11 -3.37
C GLU A 36 5.23 11.29 -2.87
N THR A 37 4.08 11.92 -2.60
CA THR A 37 2.86 11.25 -2.10
C THR A 37 2.31 10.24 -3.12
N TRP A 38 2.31 10.59 -4.40
CA TRP A 38 1.88 9.70 -5.48
C TRP A 38 2.69 8.40 -5.53
N CYS A 39 4.01 8.53 -5.39
CA CYS A 39 4.92 7.39 -5.42
C CYS A 39 4.81 6.54 -4.16
N ILE A 40 4.69 7.13 -2.98
CA ILE A 40 4.55 6.36 -1.74
C ILE A 40 3.21 5.62 -1.73
N SER A 41 2.10 6.30 -2.05
CA SER A 41 0.77 5.69 -2.01
C SER A 41 0.64 4.50 -2.95
N LYS A 42 1.19 4.56 -4.18
CA LYS A 42 1.14 3.40 -5.10
C LYS A 42 1.93 2.20 -4.58
N HIS A 43 3.02 2.44 -3.83
CA HIS A 43 3.85 1.39 -3.26
C HIS A 43 3.20 0.77 -2.02
N LEU A 44 2.61 1.59 -1.14
CA LEU A 44 1.84 1.13 0.01
C LEU A 44 0.67 0.24 -0.43
N LEU A 45 -0.18 0.71 -1.34
CA LEU A 45 -1.31 -0.08 -1.84
C LEU A 45 -0.87 -1.39 -2.52
N ALA A 46 0.21 -1.36 -3.29
CA ALA A 46 0.73 -2.57 -3.93
C ALA A 46 1.29 -3.59 -2.92
N ALA A 47 1.99 -3.11 -1.89
CA ALA A 47 2.52 -3.94 -0.82
C ALA A 47 1.41 -4.53 0.05
N THR A 48 0.41 -3.73 0.44
CA THR A 48 -0.80 -4.19 1.16
C THR A 48 -1.46 -5.35 0.41
N MET A 49 -1.77 -5.19 -0.88
CA MET A 49 -2.39 -6.26 -1.67
C MET A 49 -1.54 -7.52 -1.73
N ARG A 50 -0.21 -7.38 -1.85
CA ARG A 50 0.70 -8.53 -1.91
C ARG A 50 0.77 -9.27 -0.57
N LEU A 51 0.76 -8.56 0.55
CA LEU A 51 0.70 -9.17 1.87
C LEU A 51 -0.63 -9.89 2.08
N ILE A 52 -1.76 -9.30 1.68
CA ILE A 52 -3.07 -9.97 1.72
C ILE A 52 -3.03 -11.31 0.96
N GLU A 53 -2.47 -11.36 -0.25
CA GLU A 53 -2.31 -12.61 -1.01
C GLU A 53 -1.50 -13.68 -0.23
N VAL A 54 -0.40 -13.25 0.42
CA VAL A 54 0.45 -14.15 1.22
C VAL A 54 -0.25 -14.61 2.50
N GLY A 55 -0.98 -13.71 3.18
CA GLY A 55 -1.80 -14.04 4.35
C GLY A 55 -2.87 -15.08 4.01
N THR A 56 -3.59 -14.90 2.90
CA THR A 56 -4.57 -15.88 2.40
C THR A 56 -3.88 -17.22 2.08
N LYS A 57 -2.67 -17.21 1.51
CA LYS A 57 -1.90 -18.43 1.28
C LYS A 57 -1.54 -19.15 2.60
N TYR A 58 -1.18 -18.43 3.66
CA TYR A 58 -0.94 -19.06 4.96
C TYR A 58 -2.22 -19.65 5.57
N GLN A 59 -3.39 -19.02 5.37
CA GLN A 59 -4.67 -19.60 5.78
C GLN A 59 -4.96 -20.93 5.08
N THR A 60 -4.77 -21.02 3.75
CA THR A 60 -5.01 -22.27 3.01
C THR A 60 -4.03 -23.37 3.43
N MET A 61 -2.83 -23.00 3.88
CA MET A 61 -1.85 -23.92 4.46
C MET A 61 -2.14 -24.30 5.92
N LYS A 62 -3.27 -23.86 6.51
CA LYS A 62 -3.64 -24.06 7.92
C LYS A 62 -2.57 -23.54 8.89
N LYS A 63 -1.96 -22.39 8.59
CA LYS A 63 -0.96 -21.69 9.42
C LYS A 63 -1.52 -20.37 9.95
N PRO A 64 -2.44 -20.39 10.92
CA PRO A 64 -3.20 -19.20 11.32
C PRO A 64 -2.34 -18.12 11.96
N GLN A 65 -1.32 -18.46 12.75
CA GLN A 65 -0.43 -17.46 13.36
C GLN A 65 0.34 -16.67 12.30
N LYS A 66 0.94 -17.37 11.32
CA LYS A 66 1.66 -16.71 10.21
C LYS A 66 0.72 -15.91 9.31
N ALA A 67 -0.51 -16.38 9.12
CA ALA A 67 -1.51 -15.61 8.39
C ALA A 67 -1.82 -14.31 9.12
N LYS A 68 -2.03 -14.38 10.44
CA LYS A 68 -2.29 -13.20 11.27
C LYS A 68 -1.15 -12.18 11.18
N GLU A 69 0.10 -12.61 11.40
CA GLU A 69 1.28 -11.74 11.29
C GLU A 69 1.32 -10.98 9.96
N VAL A 70 1.08 -11.67 8.85
CA VAL A 70 1.09 -11.05 7.52
C VAL A 70 -0.11 -10.11 7.30
N PHE A 71 -1.28 -10.42 7.88
CA PHE A 71 -2.44 -9.52 7.80
C PHE A 71 -2.26 -8.28 8.67
N ASP A 72 -1.61 -8.40 9.83
CA ASP A 72 -1.25 -7.27 10.69
C ASP A 72 -0.34 -6.31 9.90
N ASP A 73 0.71 -6.82 9.24
CA ASP A 73 1.58 -6.01 8.37
C ASP A 73 0.80 -5.35 7.21
N ALA A 74 -0.13 -6.08 6.58
CA ALA A 74 -0.94 -5.55 5.49
C ALA A 74 -1.82 -4.38 5.94
N TYR A 75 -2.42 -4.52 7.14
CA TYR A 75 -3.27 -3.52 7.76
C TYR A 75 -2.47 -2.28 8.17
N ALA A 76 -1.28 -2.45 8.74
CA ALA A 76 -0.38 -1.33 9.04
C ALA A 76 -0.03 -0.50 7.79
N LEU A 77 0.32 -1.14 6.67
CA LEU A 77 0.59 -0.44 5.41
C LEU A 77 -0.64 0.27 4.84
N TYR A 78 -1.83 -0.32 5.00
CA TYR A 78 -3.09 0.26 4.55
C TYR A 78 -3.46 1.51 5.36
N ASN A 79 -3.26 1.47 6.67
CA ASN A 79 -3.46 2.61 7.55
C ASN A 79 -2.49 3.74 7.22
N LEU A 80 -1.22 3.43 6.96
CA LEU A 80 -0.24 4.44 6.53
C LEU A 80 -0.64 5.11 5.21
N PHE A 81 -1.22 4.36 4.27
CA PHE A 81 -1.76 4.93 3.03
C PHE A 81 -2.85 5.98 3.33
N PHE A 82 -3.80 5.67 4.21
CA PHE A 82 -4.85 6.63 4.56
C PHE A 82 -4.32 7.81 5.36
N ALA A 83 -3.34 7.59 6.23
CA ALA A 83 -2.72 8.66 7.00
C ALA A 83 -2.09 9.72 6.08
N ILE A 84 -1.41 9.28 5.01
CA ILE A 84 -0.87 10.18 3.98
C ILE A 84 -2.00 10.82 3.16
N ARG A 85 -2.99 10.02 2.72
CA ARG A 85 -4.10 10.50 1.89
C ARG A 85 -4.93 11.58 2.57
N LEU A 86 -5.17 11.41 3.86
CA LEU A 86 -5.94 12.33 4.71
C LEU A 86 -5.05 13.44 5.31
N LYS A 87 -3.77 13.51 4.92
CA LYS A 87 -2.79 14.50 5.40
C LYS A 87 -2.63 14.53 6.93
N LEU A 88 -2.77 13.38 7.59
CA LEU A 88 -2.61 13.22 9.04
C LEU A 88 -1.14 13.13 9.46
N VAL A 89 -0.27 12.90 8.48
CA VAL A 89 1.18 12.76 8.61
C VAL A 89 1.83 13.49 7.43
N ASP A 90 2.77 14.37 7.71
CA ASP A 90 3.63 14.95 6.68
C ASP A 90 4.78 13.96 6.37
N LEU A 91 5.11 13.79 5.08
CA LEU A 91 6.24 12.98 4.66
C LEU A 91 7.59 13.55 5.16
N GLY A 92 7.66 14.87 5.41
CA GLY A 92 8.81 15.51 6.04
C GLY A 92 9.09 14.98 7.45
N ASP A 93 8.05 14.65 8.21
CA ASP A 93 8.18 14.12 9.58
C ASP A 93 8.71 12.68 9.59
N LEU A 94 8.47 11.91 8.53
CA LEU A 94 8.96 10.54 8.38
C LEU A 94 10.46 10.49 8.06
N LYS A 95 10.99 11.51 7.36
CA LYS A 95 12.42 11.62 7.04
C LYS A 95 13.28 11.98 8.27
N ASN A 96 12.72 12.71 9.23
CA ASN A 96 13.44 13.23 10.40
C ASN A 96 13.45 12.30 11.62
N LYS A 97 12.55 11.32 11.71
CA LYS A 97 12.49 10.38 12.84
C LYS A 97 13.30 9.11 12.55
N LYS A 98 14.61 9.17 12.80
CA LYS A 98 15.46 7.95 12.89
C LYS A 98 15.14 7.06 14.11
N GLU A 99 14.36 7.54 15.09
CA GLU A 99 14.24 6.85 16.38
C GLU A 99 12.81 6.49 16.85
N LYS A 100 11.75 6.88 16.13
CA LYS A 100 10.40 6.36 16.42
C LYS A 100 9.56 6.33 15.15
N ALA A 101 9.51 5.16 14.51
CA ALA A 101 8.44 4.84 13.58
C ALA A 101 7.11 5.00 14.33
N TRP A 102 6.11 5.58 13.67
CA TRP A 102 4.78 5.69 14.24
C TRP A 102 4.27 4.30 14.59
N SER A 103 3.69 4.13 15.78
CA SER A 103 3.02 2.88 16.11
C SER A 103 1.72 2.78 15.32
N GLU A 104 1.24 1.55 15.14
CA GLU A 104 -0.05 1.30 14.50
C GLU A 104 -1.19 2.04 15.23
N ASP A 105 -1.14 2.05 16.56
CA ASP A 105 -2.08 2.77 17.42
C ASP A 105 -2.08 4.28 17.13
N ASP A 106 -0.91 4.91 16.98
CA ASP A 106 -0.81 6.35 16.66
C ASP A 106 -1.52 6.68 15.33
N ILE A 107 -1.40 5.80 14.34
CA ILE A 107 -2.02 6.00 13.03
C ILE A 107 -3.53 5.76 13.13
N VAL A 108 -3.96 4.69 13.78
CA VAL A 108 -5.37 4.32 13.93
C VAL A 108 -6.13 5.37 14.73
N SER A 109 -5.58 5.90 15.82
CA SER A 109 -6.23 6.96 16.60
C SER A 109 -6.52 8.19 15.75
N LYS A 110 -5.53 8.65 14.95
CA LYS A 110 -5.74 9.79 14.05
C LYS A 110 -6.77 9.50 12.95
N LEU A 111 -6.83 8.27 12.45
CA LEU A 111 -7.83 7.86 11.46
C LEU A 111 -9.25 7.85 12.06
N VAL A 112 -9.41 7.37 13.30
CA VAL A 112 -10.69 7.37 14.00
C VAL A 112 -11.20 8.79 14.24
N ASP A 113 -10.31 9.72 14.59
CA ASP A 113 -10.69 11.11 14.80
C ASP A 113 -11.17 11.80 13.52
N CYS A 114 -10.69 11.39 12.34
CA CYS A 114 -11.17 11.89 11.05
C CYS A 114 -12.57 11.39 10.67
N CYS A 115 -12.98 10.24 11.19
CA CYS A 115 -14.30 9.66 10.92
C CYS A 115 -15.40 10.19 11.85
N ARG A 116 -15.08 11.17 12.72
CA ARG A 116 -16.02 11.81 13.67
C ARG A 116 -16.58 13.14 13.16
N GLU A 117 -16.23 13.55 11.94
CA GLU A 117 -16.91 14.62 11.18
C GLU A 117 -18.15 14.09 10.46
#